data_AF-A0ABD5NXT3-F1
#
_entry.id   AF-A0ABD5NXT3-F1
#
_cell.length_a   1.000
_cell.length_b   1.000
_cell.length_c   1.000
_cell.angle_alpha   90.00
_cell.angle_beta   90.00
_cell.angle_gamma   90.00
#
_symmetry.space_group_name_H-M   'P 1'
#
loop_
_entity.id
_entity.type
_entity.pdbx_description
1 polymer ?
#
loop_
_entity_poly.entity_id
_entity_poly.type
_entity_poly.pdbx_seq_one_letter_code
_entity_poly.pdbx_strand_id
1 'polypeptide(L)'
;MIDGTTVGLIPHARQEASPTNNTDARCDCGARADGYDARRGEATCRVCAQTRADGGLEETSPTERQADALEAIAEEMRHQNAVLTEIVNTLDAIHGEGMRSPTAINTAIDDHAVTRDEREGI
;
A
#
# COMPACT_ATOMS: atom_id res chain seq x y z
N MET A 1 -57.34 -22.54 29.91
CA MET A 1 -56.39 -21.66 30.62
C MET A 1 -55.07 -21.79 29.91
N ILE A 2 -54.62 -20.74 29.23
CA ILE A 2 -53.34 -20.72 28.52
C ILE A 2 -52.38 -19.99 29.46
N ASP A 3 -51.44 -20.74 30.03
CA ASP A 3 -50.42 -20.22 30.94
C ASP A 3 -49.30 -19.59 30.10
N GLY A 4 -49.16 -18.27 30.19
CA GLY A 4 -48.20 -17.51 29.42
C GLY A 4 -46.81 -17.59 30.05
N THR A 5 -45.91 -18.33 29.42
CA THR A 5 -44.49 -18.38 29.80
C THR A 5 -43.88 -16.99 29.62
N THR A 6 -43.70 -16.27 30.73
CA THR A 6 -43.04 -14.96 30.75
C THR A 6 -41.55 -15.21 30.54
N VAL A 7 -41.09 -15.07 29.30
CA VAL A 7 -39.65 -15.07 28.98
C VAL A 7 -39.10 -13.75 29.48
N GLY A 8 -38.77 -13.71 30.77
CA GLY A 8 -37.98 -12.64 31.35
C GLY A 8 -36.66 -12.58 30.61
N LEU A 9 -36.44 -11.48 29.89
CA LEU A 9 -35.12 -11.05 29.46
C LEU A 9 -34.23 -11.00 30.70
N ILE A 10 -33.52 -12.09 30.98
CA ILE A 10 -32.34 -12.03 31.83
C ILE A 10 -31.39 -11.18 31.00
N PRO A 11 -31.09 -9.92 31.39
CA PRO A 11 -29.95 -9.26 30.78
C PRO A 11 -28.80 -10.17 31.15
N HIS A 12 -28.11 -10.74 30.16
CA HIS A 12 -26.76 -11.23 30.44
C HIS A 12 -26.08 -10.04 31.08
N ALA A 13 -25.84 -10.13 32.39
CA ALA A 13 -25.05 -9.15 33.09
C ALA A 13 -23.73 -9.19 32.35
N ARG A 14 -23.54 -8.24 31.43
CA ARG A 14 -22.25 -7.96 30.86
C ARG A 14 -21.42 -7.73 32.10
N GLN A 15 -20.59 -8.72 32.41
CA GLN A 15 -19.57 -8.54 33.41
C GLN A 15 -18.61 -7.59 32.73
N GLU A 16 -18.96 -6.30 32.76
CA GLU A 16 -17.99 -5.24 32.68
C GLU A 16 -17.06 -5.59 33.83
N ALA A 17 -15.97 -6.28 33.46
CA ALA A 17 -14.86 -6.46 34.36
C ALA A 17 -14.62 -5.06 34.91
N SER A 18 -14.95 -4.87 36.19
CA SER A 18 -14.70 -3.62 36.87
C SER A 18 -13.27 -3.26 36.51
N PRO A 19 -12.98 -2.04 36.03
CA PRO A 19 -11.62 -1.67 35.68
C PRO A 19 -10.80 -1.95 36.95
N THR A 20 -10.00 -3.01 36.87
CA THR A 20 -9.24 -3.58 37.98
C THR A 20 -8.23 -2.54 38.39
N ASN A 21 -8.64 -1.57 39.23
CA ASN A 21 -7.84 -0.47 39.80
C ASN A 21 -6.46 -0.38 39.13
N ASN A 22 -6.44 0.01 37.85
CA ASN A 22 -5.30 -0.21 36.96
C ASN A 22 -4.29 0.93 37.13
N THR A 23 -4.14 1.42 38.36
CA THR A 23 -3.20 2.48 38.74
C THR A 23 -1.76 2.11 38.39
N ASP A 24 -1.44 0.85 38.12
CA ASP A 24 -0.10 0.41 37.69
C ASP A 24 -0.08 -0.26 36.30
N ALA A 25 -1.17 -0.19 35.53
CA ALA A 25 -1.15 -0.69 34.17
C ALA A 25 -0.15 0.12 33.32
N ARG A 26 0.73 -0.57 32.62
CA ARG A 26 1.72 0.03 31.74
C ARG A 26 1.39 -0.26 30.29
N CYS A 27 1.60 0.75 29.45
CA CYS A 27 1.67 0.58 28.02
C CYS A 27 2.91 -0.25 27.67
N ASP A 28 2.90 -0.90 26.52
CA ASP A 28 4.04 -1.64 25.98
C ASP A 28 5.34 -0.81 25.91
N CYS A 29 5.21 0.50 25.66
CA CYS A 29 6.34 1.44 25.70
C CYS A 29 6.89 1.73 27.12
N GLY A 30 6.35 1.09 28.15
CA GLY A 30 6.75 1.24 29.56
C GLY A 30 6.11 2.44 30.29
N ALA A 31 5.42 3.32 29.57
CA ALA A 31 4.69 4.45 30.15
C ALA A 31 3.47 3.98 30.94
N ARG A 32 3.00 4.82 31.86
CA ARG A 32 1.71 4.59 32.54
C ARG A 32 0.60 4.59 31.49
N ALA A 33 -0.29 3.61 31.57
CA ALA A 33 -1.42 3.53 30.65
C ALA A 33 -2.45 4.62 30.98
N ASP A 34 -2.96 5.27 29.93
CA ASP A 34 -4.06 6.25 30.00
C ASP A 34 -5.41 5.59 29.69
N GLY A 35 -5.38 4.40 29.08
CA GLY A 35 -6.58 3.65 28.69
C GLY A 35 -6.26 2.22 28.27
N TYR A 36 -7.23 1.58 27.63
CA TYR A 36 -7.16 0.20 27.18
C TYR A 36 -7.52 0.11 25.70
N ASP A 37 -6.65 -0.48 24.89
CA ASP A 37 -6.90 -0.75 23.48
C ASP A 37 -7.68 -2.06 23.35
N ALA A 38 -9.00 -1.95 23.19
CA ALA A 38 -9.87 -3.11 23.05
C ALA A 38 -9.58 -3.97 21.80
N ARG A 39 -8.92 -3.41 20.78
CA ARG A 39 -8.58 -4.18 19.56
C ARG A 39 -7.43 -5.15 19.80
N ARG A 40 -6.48 -4.77 20.66
CA ARG A 40 -5.28 -5.57 20.98
C ARG A 40 -5.35 -6.22 22.36
N GLY A 41 -6.33 -5.84 23.19
CA GLY A 41 -6.51 -6.39 24.52
C GLY A 41 -5.42 -5.96 25.51
N GLU A 42 -4.88 -4.75 25.32
CA GLU A 42 -3.72 -4.26 26.09
C GLU A 42 -3.93 -2.86 26.66
N ALA A 43 -3.19 -2.53 27.72
CA ALA A 43 -3.15 -1.18 28.26
C ALA A 43 -2.34 -0.26 27.32
N THR A 44 -2.81 0.95 27.06
CA THR A 44 -2.17 1.88 26.11
C THR A 44 -2.06 3.30 26.69
N CYS A 45 -0.97 3.99 26.38
CA CYS A 45 -0.80 5.41 26.71
C CYS A 45 -1.28 6.29 25.55
N ARG A 46 -1.58 7.56 25.83
CA ARG A 46 -2.10 8.52 24.84
C ARG A 46 -1.20 8.65 23.62
N VAL A 47 0.12 8.64 23.82
CA VAL A 47 1.11 8.76 22.73
C VAL A 47 1.05 7.55 21.82
N CYS A 48 1.13 6.32 22.36
CA CYS A 48 1.04 5.11 21.55
C CYS A 48 -0.33 4.96 20.88
N ALA A 49 -1.41 5.39 21.55
CA ALA A 49 -2.74 5.42 20.95
C ALA A 49 -2.81 6.37 19.74
N GLN A 50 -2.24 7.59 19.85
CA GLN A 50 -2.17 8.55 18.74
C GLN A 50 -1.30 8.02 17.60
N THR A 51 -0.08 7.56 17.91
CA THR A 51 0.83 7.01 16.90
C THR A 51 0.16 5.90 16.10
N ARG A 52 -0.57 4.98 16.74
CA ARG A 52 -1.29 3.91 16.04
C ARG A 52 -2.50 4.41 15.25
N ALA A 53 -3.22 5.42 15.73
CA ALA A 53 -4.33 6.03 15.01
C ALA A 53 -3.86 6.73 13.72
N ASP A 54 -2.66 7.29 13.74
CA ASP A 54 -2.01 7.94 12.60
C ASP A 54 -1.32 6.93 11.65
N GLY A 55 -1.60 5.63 11.78
CA GLY A 55 -1.02 4.57 10.95
C GLY A 55 0.35 4.05 11.43
N GLY A 56 0.70 4.36 12.68
CA GLY A 56 1.98 3.96 13.28
C GLY A 56 2.13 2.45 13.32
N LEU A 57 3.18 1.99 12.62
CA LEU A 57 3.77 0.65 12.58
C LEU A 57 2.86 -0.40 13.22
N GLU A 58 1.90 -0.90 12.44
CA GLU A 58 1.58 -2.32 12.57
C GLU A 58 2.92 -3.07 12.54
N GLU A 59 3.10 -4.02 13.44
CA GLU A 59 4.32 -4.83 13.55
C GLU A 59 4.46 -5.71 12.31
N THR A 60 4.70 -5.10 11.16
CA THR A 60 5.25 -5.77 10.00
C THR A 60 6.65 -6.17 10.42
N SER A 61 6.82 -7.48 10.53
CA SER A 61 8.10 -8.06 10.90
C SER A 61 9.17 -7.52 9.94
N PRO A 62 10.43 -7.35 10.39
CA PRO A 62 11.53 -6.98 9.49
C PRO A 62 11.62 -7.87 8.24
N THR A 63 11.20 -9.13 8.37
CA THR A 63 11.11 -10.13 7.29
C THR A 63 10.02 -9.83 6.28
N GLU A 64 8.83 -9.39 6.69
CA GLU A 64 7.75 -9.02 5.75
C GLU A 64 8.13 -7.79 4.94
N ARG A 65 8.68 -6.75 5.59
CA ARG A 65 9.18 -5.56 4.88
C ARG A 65 10.29 -5.88 3.89
N GLN A 66 11.14 -6.85 4.23
CA GLN A 66 12.19 -7.33 3.32
C GLN A 66 11.59 -8.10 2.14
N ALA A 67 10.58 -8.94 2.37
CA ALA A 67 9.89 -9.68 1.31
C ALA A 67 9.20 -8.71 0.32
N ASP A 68 8.46 -7.73 0.83
CA ASP A 68 7.80 -6.70 0.01
C ASP A 68 8.80 -5.91 -0.84
N ALA A 69 9.94 -5.53 -0.24
CA ALA A 69 11.00 -4.83 -0.96
C ALA A 69 11.62 -5.68 -2.08
N LEU A 70 11.84 -6.98 -1.83
CA LEU A 70 12.35 -7.90 -2.83
C LEU A 70 11.33 -8.14 -3.97
N GLU A 71 10.04 -8.21 -3.64
CA GLU A 71 8.98 -8.34 -4.64
C GLU A 71 8.92 -7.11 -5.54
N ALA A 72 8.99 -5.90 -4.96
CA ALA A 72 9.03 -4.65 -5.71
C ALA A 72 10.25 -4.58 -6.66
N ILE A 73 11.43 -5.00 -6.18
CA ILE A 73 12.65 -5.07 -7.01
C ILE A 73 12.46 -6.08 -8.15
N ALA A 74 11.88 -7.25 -7.88
CA ALA A 74 11.67 -8.27 -8.90
C ALA A 74 10.67 -7.83 -9.98
N GLU A 75 9.63 -7.08 -9.61
CA GLU A 75 8.67 -6.48 -10.56
C GLU A 75 9.36 -5.46 -11.46
N GLU A 76 10.14 -4.56 -10.87
CA GLU A 76 10.88 -3.54 -11.61
C GLU A 76 11.90 -4.18 -12.58
N MET A 77 12.63 -5.22 -12.14
CA MET A 77 13.54 -5.96 -13.02
C MET A 77 12.82 -6.60 -14.21
N ARG A 78 11.60 -7.12 -14.00
CA ARG A 78 10.79 -7.68 -15.09
C ARG A 78 10.35 -6.59 -16.06
N HIS A 79 9.94 -5.43 -15.56
CA HIS A 79 9.61 -4.28 -16.39
C HIS A 79 10.81 -3.82 -17.23
N GLN A 80 11.99 -3.65 -16.61
CA GLN A 80 13.21 -3.23 -17.31
C GLN A 80 13.64 -4.22 -18.38
N ASN A 81 13.55 -5.53 -18.13
CA ASN A 81 13.87 -6.54 -19.13
C ASN A 81 12.91 -6.50 -20.33
N ALA A 82 11.62 -6.21 -20.10
CA ALA A 82 10.66 -6.03 -21.17
C ALA A 82 10.99 -4.79 -22.03
N VAL A 83 11.32 -3.66 -21.39
CA VAL A 83 11.76 -2.44 -22.08
C VAL A 83 13.04 -2.66 -22.88
N LEU A 84 14.03 -3.36 -22.32
CA LEU A 84 15.27 -3.69 -23.02
C LEU A 84 15.01 -4.56 -24.24
N THR A 85 14.11 -5.53 -24.14
CA THR A 85 13.70 -6.37 -25.28
C THR A 85 13.09 -5.53 -26.39
N GLU A 86 12.25 -4.56 -26.05
CA GLU A 86 11.64 -3.65 -27.03
C GLU A 86 12.68 -2.73 -27.71
N ILE A 87 13.65 -2.23 -26.94
CA ILE A 87 14.78 -1.45 -27.48
C ILE A 87 15.57 -2.30 -28.48
N VAL A 88 15.90 -3.55 -28.13
CA VAL A 88 16.61 -4.46 -29.03
C VAL A 88 15.82 -4.70 -30.30
N ASN A 89 14.53 -5.01 -30.20
CA ASN A 89 13.66 -5.21 -31.36
C ASN A 89 13.61 -3.97 -32.26
N THR A 90 13.57 -2.78 -31.67
CA THR A 90 13.57 -1.51 -32.41
C THR A 90 14.90 -1.29 -33.13
N LEU A 91 16.02 -1.54 -32.46
CA LEU A 91 17.35 -1.43 -33.08
C LEU A 91 17.55 -2.47 -34.17
N ASP A 92 17.07 -3.70 -34.00
CA ASP A 92 17.11 -4.74 -35.02
C ASP A 92 16.22 -4.42 -36.21
N ALA A 93 15.07 -3.76 -36.00
CA ALA A 93 14.26 -3.25 -37.10
C ALA A 93 15.01 -2.16 -37.88
N ILE A 94 15.64 -1.20 -37.19
CA ILE A 94 16.43 -0.13 -37.82
C ILE A 94 17.63 -0.71 -38.61
N HIS A 95 18.34 -1.68 -38.04
CA HIS A 95 19.51 -2.30 -38.67
C HIS A 95 19.11 -3.30 -39.78
N GLY A 96 18.07 -4.10 -39.55
CA GLY A 96 17.56 -5.12 -40.47
C GLY A 96 16.84 -4.55 -41.69
N GLU A 97 16.26 -3.36 -41.57
CA GLU A 97 15.74 -2.59 -42.72
C GLU A 97 16.86 -2.03 -43.62
N GLY A 98 18.14 -2.25 -43.29
CA GLY A 98 19.29 -1.97 -44.15
C GLY A 98 19.37 -0.50 -44.54
N MET A 99 19.94 0.36 -43.66
CA MET A 99 20.13 1.79 -43.92
C MET A 99 18.96 2.40 -44.73
N ARG A 100 17.81 2.63 -44.09
CA ARG A 100 16.98 3.73 -44.55
C ARG A 100 17.91 4.94 -44.61
N SER A 101 18.12 5.47 -45.82
CA SER A 101 19.04 6.58 -46.06
C SER A 101 18.82 7.62 -44.94
N PRO A 102 19.86 8.22 -44.35
CA PRO A 102 19.68 9.30 -43.36
C PRO A 102 18.69 10.36 -43.83
N THR A 103 18.58 10.54 -45.16
CA THR A 103 17.56 11.34 -45.83
C THR A 103 16.13 10.87 -45.54
N ALA A 104 15.82 9.58 -45.63
CA ALA A 104 14.49 9.03 -45.38
C ALA A 104 14.07 9.16 -43.91
N ILE A 105 15.01 9.02 -42.98
CA ILE A 105 14.75 9.24 -41.54
C ILE A 105 14.48 10.71 -41.28
N ASN A 106 15.30 11.62 -41.82
CA ASN A 106 15.07 13.06 -41.68
C ASN A 106 13.77 13.53 -42.34
N THR A 107 13.42 13.00 -43.52
CA THR A 107 12.14 13.31 -44.16
C THR A 107 10.96 12.82 -43.33
N ALA A 108 11.03 11.65 -42.71
CA ALA A 108 9.96 11.17 -41.83
C ALA A 108 9.85 12.03 -40.55
N ILE A 109 10.97 12.53 -40.02
CA ILE A 109 10.99 13.46 -38.88
C ILE A 109 10.39 14.82 -39.26
N ASP A 110 10.78 15.38 -40.40
CA ASP A 110 10.26 16.66 -40.90
C ASP A 110 8.77 16.59 -41.24
N ASP A 111 8.31 15.51 -41.89
CA ASP A 111 6.88 15.30 -42.17
C ASP A 111 6.06 15.17 -40.86
N HIS A 112 6.63 14.52 -39.83
CA HIS A 112 6.00 14.47 -38.52
C HIS A 112 5.97 15.83 -37.80
N ALA A 113 6.95 16.70 -38.05
CA ALA A 113 6.95 18.07 -37.54
C ALA A 113 5.88 18.94 -38.23
N VAL A 114 5.78 18.87 -39.56
CA VAL A 114 4.76 19.61 -40.34
C VAL A 114 3.34 19.18 -39.94
N THR A 115 3.09 17.88 -39.85
CA THR A 115 1.77 17.37 -39.44
C THR A 115 1.40 17.71 -37.99
N ARG A 116 2.39 17.96 -37.12
CA ARG A 116 2.16 18.46 -35.76
C ARG A 116 1.80 19.94 -35.77
N ASP A 117 2.52 20.77 -36.54
CA ASP A 117 2.23 22.20 -36.67
C ASP A 117 0.86 22.45 -37.32
N GLU A 118 0.46 21.63 -38.31
CA GLU A 118 -0.88 21.64 -38.92
C GLU A 118 -2.01 21.26 -37.94
N ARG A 119 -1.72 20.42 -36.94
CA ARG A 119 -2.68 20.01 -35.91
C ARG A 119 -2.77 20.99 -34.74
N GLU A 120 -1.68 21.71 -34.46
CA GLU A 120 -1.60 22.70 -33.39
C GLU A 120 -2.07 24.10 -33.81
N GLY A 121 -2.33 24.32 -35.11
CA GLY A 121 -3.10 25.46 -35.59
C GLY A 121 -2.44 26.82 -35.30
N ILE A 122 -1.22 27.00 -35.80
CA ILE A 122 -0.58 28.31 -35.98
C ILE A 122 -0.60 28.66 -37.47
#